data_AF-A0A9R1KUT7-F1
#
_entry.id   AF-A0A9R1KUT7-F1
#
_cell.length_a   1.000
_cell.length_b   1.000
_cell.length_c   1.000
_cell.angle_alpha   90.00
_cell.angle_beta   90.00
_cell.angle_gamma   90.00
#
_symmetry.space_group_name_H-M   'P 1'
#
loop_
_entity.id
_entity.type
_entity.pdbx_description
1 polymer ?
#
loop_
_entity_poly.entity_id
_entity_poly.type
_entity_poly.pdbx_seq_one_letter_code
_entity_poly.pdbx_strand_id
1 'polypeptide(L)'
;MYTSDGRRFEVLLEYLSMTVFSELLRISQEEFGFRSDGKITLPCDAAVMEYVMCLLRRNASAEVKSALLSSMVTPCHYTGCAIPTVGASQQICCL
;
A
#
# COMPACT_ATOMS: atom_id res chain seq x y z
N MET A 1 12.04 3.26 -4.41
CA MET A 1 10.84 3.34 -3.55
C MET A 1 11.04 2.40 -2.37
N TYR A 2 10.39 2.67 -1.25
CA TYR A 2 10.48 1.83 -0.04
C TYR A 2 9.12 1.19 0.23
N THR A 3 9.11 -0.01 0.77
CA THR A 3 7.89 -0.67 1.29
C THR A 3 7.71 -0.36 2.77
N SER A 4 6.55 -0.72 3.33
CA SER A 4 6.24 -0.49 4.75
C SER A 4 7.18 -1.24 5.71
N ASP A 5 7.76 -2.36 5.27
CA ASP A 5 8.82 -3.10 5.99
C ASP A 5 10.25 -2.53 5.75
N GLY A 6 10.36 -1.39 5.06
CA GLY A 6 11.61 -0.65 4.87
C GLY A 6 12.50 -1.15 3.73
N ARG A 7 12.07 -2.13 2.92
CA ARG A 7 12.87 -2.63 1.80
C ARG A 7 12.85 -1.65 0.62
N ARG A 8 14.00 -1.51 -0.04
CA ARG A 8 14.16 -0.65 -1.21
C ARG A 8 13.94 -1.42 -2.51
N PHE A 9 13.09 -0.88 -3.37
CA PHE A 9 12.84 -1.36 -4.72
C PHE A 9 13.23 -0.30 -5.76
N GLU A 10 13.93 -0.76 -6.80
CA GLU A 10 14.19 0.01 -8.01
C GLU A 10 13.04 -0.21 -8.99
N VAL A 11 12.40 0.89 -9.39
CA VAL A 11 11.22 0.88 -10.25
C VAL A 11 11.58 1.71 -11.49
N LEU A 12 11.33 1.14 -12.66
CA LEU A 12 11.52 1.85 -13.92
C LEU A 12 10.53 3.01 -14.01
N LEU A 13 10.96 4.14 -14.57
CA LEU A 13 10.12 5.33 -14.72
C LEU A 13 8.84 5.04 -15.53
N GLU A 14 8.91 4.11 -16.48
CA GLU A 14 7.75 3.66 -17.27
C GLU A 14 6.63 3.03 -16.42
N TYR A 15 6.96 2.43 -15.28
CA TYR A 15 5.94 1.85 -14.39
C TYR A 15 5.24 2.91 -13.56
N LEU A 16 5.85 4.08 -13.35
CA LEU A 16 5.25 5.16 -12.55
C LEU A 16 4.02 5.79 -13.22
N SER A 17 3.92 5.71 -14.55
CA SER A 17 2.73 6.16 -15.29
C SER A 17 1.59 5.14 -15.29
N MET A 18 1.82 3.93 -14.78
CA MET A 18 0.79 2.91 -14.69
C MET A 18 -0.15 3.20 -13.52
N THR A 19 -1.44 2.95 -13.73
CA THR A 19 -2.50 3.17 -12.73
C THR A 19 -2.18 2.52 -11.38
N VAL A 20 -1.51 1.36 -11.39
CA VAL A 20 -1.09 0.67 -10.16
C VAL A 20 -0.18 1.54 -9.30
N PHE A 21 0.84 2.14 -9.90
CA PHE A 21 1.75 3.04 -9.19
C PHE A 21 1.09 4.37 -8.86
N SER A 22 0.23 4.91 -9.72
CA SER A 22 -0.47 6.17 -9.44
C SER A 22 -1.35 6.06 -8.19
N GLU A 23 -2.12 4.97 -8.04
CA GLU A 23 -2.94 4.74 -6.84
C GLU A 23 -2.09 4.48 -5.60
N LEU A 24 -1.05 3.66 -5.73
CA LEU A 24 -0.10 3.42 -4.65
C LEU A 24 0.52 4.72 -4.14
N LEU A 25 0.94 5.61 -5.05
CA LEU A 25 1.52 6.90 -4.72
C LEU A 25 0.51 7.85 -4.09
N ARG A 26 -0.74 7.86 -4.57
CA ARG A 26 -1.82 8.65 -3.97
C ARG A 26 -2.05 8.24 -2.52
N ILE A 27 -2.17 6.94 -2.24
CA ILE A 27 -2.37 6.41 -0.88
C ILE A 27 -1.11 6.65 -0.03
N SER A 28 0.08 6.46 -0.59
CA SER A 28 1.34 6.75 0.09
C SER A 28 1.39 8.20 0.58
N GLN A 29 0.95 9.14 -0.26
CA GLN A 29 0.88 10.55 0.08
C GLN A 29 -0.16 10.82 1.17
N GLU A 30 -1.32 10.17 1.12
CA GLU A 30 -2.39 10.30 2.12
C GLU A 30 -1.97 9.75 3.49
N GLU A 31 -1.27 8.62 3.53
CA GLU A 31 -0.89 7.92 4.76
C GLU A 31 0.39 8.46 5.39
N PHE A 32 1.46 8.60 4.60
CA PHE A 32 2.80 8.97 5.11
C PHE A 32 3.09 10.46 5.00
N GLY A 33 2.34 11.18 4.15
CA GLY A 33 2.62 12.57 3.80
C GLY A 33 3.97 12.74 3.10
N PHE A 34 4.25 13.97 2.64
CA PHE A 34 5.55 14.31 2.05
C PHE A 34 6.60 14.71 3.09
N ARG A 35 6.53 14.20 4.34
CA ARG A 35 7.54 14.58 5.35
C ARG A 35 8.93 14.18 4.85
N SER A 36 9.82 15.16 4.85
CA SER A 36 10.78 15.41 3.79
C SER A 36 12.15 14.74 4.00
N ASP A 37 12.24 13.43 3.81
CA ASP A 37 13.52 12.74 3.60
C ASP A 37 13.69 12.24 2.16
N GLY A 38 12.80 12.68 1.25
CA GLY A 38 12.85 12.37 -0.18
C GLY A 38 12.53 10.91 -0.50
N LYS A 39 12.06 10.14 0.49
CA LYS A 39 11.69 8.74 0.32
C LYS A 39 10.20 8.63 0.05
N ILE A 40 9.87 7.82 -0.93
CA ILE A 40 8.50 7.40 -1.20
C ILE A 40 8.34 6.03 -0.56
N THR A 41 7.56 5.97 0.52
CA THR A 41 7.17 4.73 1.20
C THR A 41 5.80 4.31 0.70
N LEU A 42 5.68 3.08 0.23
CA LEU A 42 4.45 2.51 -0.30
C LEU A 42 3.64 1.84 0.82
N PRO A 43 2.29 1.88 0.74
CA PRO A 43 1.37 1.24 1.68
C PRO A 43 1.27 -0.27 1.42
N CYS A 44 2.42 -0.93 1.22
CA CYS A 44 2.50 -2.37 1.01
C CYS A 44 3.85 -2.90 1.45
N ASP A 45 3.90 -4.18 1.81
CA ASP A 45 5.14 -4.86 2.16
C ASP A 45 5.93 -5.28 0.90
N ALA A 46 7.15 -5.77 1.13
CA ALA A 46 8.02 -6.29 0.10
C ALA A 46 7.41 -7.40 -0.77
N ALA A 47 6.62 -8.31 -0.20
CA ALA A 47 6.07 -9.44 -0.93
C ALA A 47 4.99 -8.99 -1.93
N VAL A 48 4.14 -8.05 -1.52
CA VAL A 48 3.15 -7.42 -2.41
C VAL A 48 3.87 -6.65 -3.52
N MET A 49 4.92 -5.89 -3.19
CA MET A 49 5.69 -5.14 -4.18
C MET A 49 6.41 -6.06 -5.19
N GLU A 50 6.97 -7.19 -4.74
CA GLU A 50 7.54 -8.21 -5.64
C GLU A 50 6.48 -8.78 -6.59
N TYR A 51 5.28 -9.04 -6.07
CA TYR A 51 4.15 -9.52 -6.88
C TYR A 51 3.70 -8.48 -7.93
N VAL A 52 3.59 -7.21 -7.54
CA VAL A 52 3.32 -6.09 -8.46
C VAL A 52 4.36 -6.09 -9.59
N MET A 53 5.64 -6.07 -9.26
CA MET A 53 6.72 -6.02 -10.25
C MET A 53 6.71 -7.24 -11.19
N CYS A 54 6.35 -8.42 -10.67
CA CYS A 54 6.19 -9.63 -11.47
C CYS A 54 5.03 -9.49 -12.49
N LEU A 55 3.87 -8.98 -12.07
CA LEU A 55 2.72 -8.76 -12.94
C LEU A 55 3.00 -7.71 -14.02
N LEU A 56 3.73 -6.65 -13.66
CA LEU A 56 4.13 -5.61 -14.61
C LEU A 56 5.08 -6.16 -15.67
N ARG A 57 6.12 -6.89 -15.25
CA ARG A 57 7.09 -7.52 -16.17
C ARG A 57 6.44 -8.53 -17.12
N ARG A 58 5.41 -9.25 -16.66
CA ARG A 58 4.64 -10.21 -17.46
C ARG A 58 3.55 -9.56 -18.31
N ASN A 59 3.41 -8.24 -18.25
CA ASN A 59 2.37 -7.49 -18.93
C ASN A 59 0.97 -8.04 -18.65
N ALA A 60 0.68 -8.32 -17.36
CA ALA A 60 -0.60 -8.87 -16.92
C ALA A 60 -1.80 -8.02 -17.41
N SER A 61 -2.95 -8.67 -17.58
CA SER A 61 -4.17 -7.99 -18.05
C SER A 61 -4.58 -6.87 -17.09
N ALA A 62 -5.30 -5.88 -17.63
CA ALA A 62 -5.85 -4.78 -16.83
C ALA A 62 -6.72 -5.30 -15.67
N GLU A 63 -7.47 -6.38 -15.89
CA GLU A 63 -8.34 -6.99 -14.89
C GLU A 63 -7.58 -7.54 -13.68
N VAL A 64 -6.44 -8.19 -13.90
CA VAL A 64 -5.58 -8.70 -12.81
C VAL A 64 -4.97 -7.54 -12.01
N LYS A 65 -4.52 -6.48 -12.71
CA LYS A 65 -3.96 -5.28 -12.08
C LYS A 65 -5.02 -4.54 -11.26
N SER A 66 -6.24 -4.42 -11.77
CA SER A 66 -7.37 -3.84 -11.07
C SER A 66 -7.79 -4.66 -9.85
N ALA A 67 -7.87 -5.99 -9.97
CA ALA A 67 -8.19 -6.87 -8.84
C ALA A 67 -7.16 -6.76 -7.71
N LEU A 68 -5.86 -6.66 -8.07
CA LEU A 68 -4.80 -6.41 -7.10
C LEU A 68 -4.99 -5.06 -6.40
N LEU A 69 -5.19 -3.99 -7.18
CA LEU A 69 -5.45 -2.67 -6.60
C LEU A 69 -6.66 -2.68 -5.69
N SER A 70 -7.77 -3.27 -6.10
CA SER A 70 -8.94 -3.43 -5.24
C SER A 70 -8.56 -4.16 -3.94
N SER A 71 -7.79 -5.24 -3.99
CA SER A 71 -7.34 -5.93 -2.77
C SER A 71 -6.47 -5.07 -1.85
N MET A 72 -5.71 -4.11 -2.38
CA MET A 72 -4.83 -3.24 -1.59
C MET A 72 -5.56 -2.01 -1.04
N VAL A 73 -6.49 -1.47 -1.84
CA VAL A 73 -7.24 -0.23 -1.53
C VAL A 73 -8.52 -0.52 -0.77
N THR A 74 -9.04 -1.74 -0.80
CA THR A 74 -10.22 -2.11 0.00
C THR A 74 -9.84 -1.99 1.47
N PRO A 75 -10.42 -1.04 2.21
CA PRO A 75 -10.26 -1.02 3.65
C PRO A 75 -10.76 -2.38 4.13
N CYS A 76 -9.96 -3.06 4.94
CA CYS A 76 -10.51 -4.12 5.77
C CYS A 76 -11.60 -3.43 6.61
N HIS A 77 -12.86 -3.49 6.16
CA HIS A 77 -14.00 -3.27 7.02
C HIS A 77 -13.97 -4.43 8.01
N TYR A 78 -13.08 -4.33 8.98
CA TYR A 78 -13.28 -4.97 10.26
C TYR A 78 -14.48 -4.23 10.82
N THR A 79 -15.68 -4.69 10.44
CA THR A 79 -16.85 -4.49 11.28
C THR A 79 -16.37 -5.02 12.62
N GLY A 80 -16.04 -4.10 13.52
CA GLY A 80 -15.50 -4.44 14.82
C GLY A 80 -16.30 -5.60 15.35
N CYS A 81 -15.63 -6.67 15.79
CA CYS A 81 -16.19 -7.46 16.86
C CYS A 81 -16.44 -6.45 17.99
N ALA A 82 -17.63 -5.86 18.01
CA ALA A 82 -18.08 -4.98 19.06
C ALA A 82 -18.24 -5.87 20.29
N ILE A 83 -17.14 -6.08 20.99
CA ILE A 83 -17.17 -6.55 22.35
C ILE A 83 -17.64 -5.35 23.17
N PRO A 84 -18.81 -5.40 23.82
CA PRO A 84 -19.25 -4.32 24.67
C PRO A 84 -18.44 -4.41 25.96
N THR A 85 -17.33 -3.69 26.05
CA THR A 85 -16.60 -3.57 27.32
C THR A 85 -16.61 -2.14 27.79
N VAL A 86 -17.42 -1.95 28.83
CA VAL A 86 -17.39 -0.86 29.80
C VAL A 86 -15.96 -0.48 30.15
N GLY A 87 -15.72 0.83 30.15
CA GLY A 87 -14.87 1.48 31.14
C GLY A 87 -13.37 1.35 30.93
N ALA A 88 -12.79 2.50 30.55
CA ALA A 88 -11.44 2.94 30.87
C ALA A 88 -10.30 1.94 30.64
N SER A 89 -9.54 2.13 29.57
CA SER A 89 -8.08 2.30 29.64
C SER A 89 -7.48 2.50 28.25
N GLN A 90 -6.38 3.24 28.24
CA GLN A 90 -5.52 3.58 27.12
C GLN A 90 -5.29 2.40 26.17
N GLN A 91 -5.48 2.62 24.87
CA GLN A 91 -4.73 1.88 23.85
C GLN A 91 -4.27 2.85 22.76
N ILE A 92 -2.99 3.16 22.84
CA ILE A 92 -2.15 3.57 21.71
C ILE A 92 -1.93 2.32 20.86
N CYS A 93 -2.13 2.41 19.54
CA CYS A 93 -1.07 2.25 18.55
C CYS A 93 -1.63 1.78 17.20
N CYS A 94 -1.63 2.69 16.23
CA CYS A 94 -1.11 2.39 14.89
C CYS A 94 -0.10 3.50 14.55
N LEU A 95 1.05 3.43 15.25
CA LEU A 95 2.44 3.85 14.94
C LEU A 95 3.22 3.99 16.25
#